data_AF-A0A365ZIA2-F1
#
_entry.id   AF-A0A365ZIA2-F1
#
_cell.length_a   1.000
_cell.length_b   1.000
_cell.length_c   1.000
_cell.angle_alpha   90.00
_cell.angle_beta   90.00
_cell.angle_gamma   90.00
#
_symmetry.space_group_name_H-M   'P 1'
#
loop_
_entity.id
_entity.type
_entity.pdbx_description
1 polymer ?
#
loop_
_entity_poly.entity_id
_entity_poly.type
_entity_poly.pdbx_seq_one_letter_code
_entity_poly.pdbx_strand_id
1 'polypeptide(L)'
;MHLPQIDPQAVALGDALATALEQAAKGGEIEPVIRAADKIIAAGLYFGTQGELVSMMLFRLELASGVRPPSPYYDLSVRLVEEAVCTAGEMKAAVCGTLLMRGQEQGWLEPHLYDMLASAAHGRPDWQLAMSLIERQDRGSAHTPRPAEN
;
A
#
# COMPACT_ATOMS: atom_id res chain seq x y z
N MET A 1 3.77 -26.79 14.32
CA MET A 1 3.27 -25.56 13.66
C MET A 1 3.11 -25.89 12.18
N HIS A 2 1.87 -25.93 11.67
CA HIS A 2 1.61 -26.02 10.24
C HIS A 2 1.72 -24.59 9.70
N LEU A 3 2.67 -24.31 8.81
CA LEU A 3 2.71 -23.01 8.14
C LEU A 3 1.44 -22.89 7.29
N PRO A 4 0.75 -21.74 7.30
CA PRO A 4 -0.38 -21.52 6.39
C PRO A 4 0.12 -21.72 4.96
N GLN A 5 -0.48 -22.68 4.25
CA GLN A 5 -0.24 -22.82 2.82
C GLN A 5 -0.83 -21.58 2.13
N ILE A 6 0.03 -20.83 1.44
CA ILE A 6 -0.41 -19.69 0.63
C ILE A 6 -1.24 -20.26 -0.52
N ASP A 7 -2.46 -19.74 -0.69
CA ASP A 7 -3.34 -20.12 -1.80
C ASP A 7 -2.69 -19.76 -3.16
N PRO A 8 -2.36 -20.75 -4.02
CA PRO A 8 -1.75 -20.50 -5.31
C PRO A 8 -2.60 -19.61 -6.22
N GLN A 9 -3.93 -19.67 -6.10
CA GLN A 9 -4.84 -18.83 -6.88
C GLN A 9 -4.70 -17.36 -6.47
N ALA A 10 -4.60 -17.10 -5.17
CA ALA A 10 -4.42 -15.74 -4.65
C ALA A 10 -3.10 -15.12 -5.14
N VAL A 11 -2.02 -15.90 -5.17
CA VAL A 11 -0.72 -15.46 -5.71
C VAL A 11 -0.87 -15.11 -7.19
N ALA A 12 -1.41 -16.01 -8.00
CA ALA A 12 -1.52 -15.79 -9.45
C ALA A 12 -2.38 -14.57 -9.82
N LEU A 13 -3.48 -14.34 -9.09
CA LEU A 13 -4.33 -13.17 -9.32
C LEU A 13 -3.66 -11.88 -8.82
N GLY A 14 -2.96 -11.92 -7.69
CA GLY A 14 -2.15 -10.80 -7.21
C GLY A 14 -1.06 -10.38 -8.19
N ASP A 15 -0.32 -11.35 -8.74
CA ASP A 15 0.74 -11.13 -9.73
C ASP A 15 0.17 -10.54 -11.03
N ALA A 16 -1.02 -10.99 -11.45
CA ALA A 16 -1.69 -10.45 -12.62
C ALA A 16 -2.09 -8.97 -12.43
N LEU A 17 -2.61 -8.61 -11.25
CA LEU A 17 -2.92 -7.22 -10.91
C LEU A 17 -1.64 -6.36 -10.86
N ALA A 18 -0.59 -6.85 -10.19
CA ALA A 18 0.69 -6.16 -10.11
C ALA A 18 1.28 -5.88 -11.50
N THR A 19 1.29 -6.90 -12.37
CA THR A 19 1.77 -6.78 -13.76
C THR A 19 0.96 -5.75 -14.55
N ALA A 20 -0.37 -5.75 -14.42
CA ALA A 20 -1.23 -4.79 -15.10
C ALA A 20 -0.94 -3.35 -14.64
N LEU A 21 -0.74 -3.13 -13.34
CA LEU A 21 -0.38 -1.83 -12.78
C LEU A 21 0.99 -1.35 -13.27
N GLU A 22 1.99 -2.22 -13.30
CA GLU A 22 3.32 -1.88 -13.84
C GLU A 22 3.27 -1.49 -15.32
N GLN A 23 2.43 -2.16 -16.11
CA GLN A 23 2.22 -1.82 -17.52
C GLN A 23 1.49 -0.48 -17.68
N ALA A 24 0.43 -0.25 -16.90
CA ALA A 24 -0.31 1.01 -16.91
C ALA A 24 0.58 2.19 -16.48
N ALA A 25 1.47 1.98 -15.51
CA ALA A 25 2.43 2.99 -15.03
C ALA A 25 3.47 3.37 -16.11
N LYS A 26 3.69 2.50 -17.09
CA LYS A 26 4.53 2.76 -18.27
C LYS A 26 3.76 3.38 -19.45
N GLY A 27 2.55 3.90 -19.20
CA GLY A 27 1.69 4.50 -20.22
C GLY A 27 0.74 3.52 -20.90
N GLY A 28 0.61 2.30 -20.39
CA GLY A 28 -0.37 1.33 -20.87
C GLY A 28 -1.83 1.69 -20.51
N GLU A 29 -2.73 0.85 -21.01
CA GLU A 29 -4.18 0.91 -20.75
C GLU A 29 -4.50 0.61 -19.27
N ILE A 30 -5.53 1.26 -18.73
CA ILE A 30 -6.03 1.03 -17.37
C ILE A 30 -6.99 -0.17 -17.30
N GLU A 31 -7.72 -0.44 -18.37
CA GLU A 31 -8.70 -1.52 -18.46
C GLU A 31 -8.18 -2.92 -17.99
N PRO A 32 -6.93 -3.36 -18.28
CA PRO A 32 -6.38 -4.58 -17.69
C PRO A 32 -6.30 -4.58 -16.16
N VAL A 33 -6.07 -3.42 -15.52
CA VAL A 33 -6.03 -3.26 -14.06
C VAL A 33 -7.41 -3.51 -13.47
N ILE A 34 -8.44 -2.90 -14.05
CA ILE A 34 -9.85 -3.05 -13.65
C ILE A 34 -10.24 -4.53 -13.70
N ARG A 35 -10.01 -5.20 -14.85
CA ARG A 35 -10.32 -6.62 -15.01
C ARG A 35 -9.56 -7.54 -14.06
N ALA A 36 -8.32 -7.21 -13.71
CA ALA A 36 -7.54 -7.99 -12.76
C ALA A 36 -8.11 -7.85 -11.34
N ALA A 37 -8.45 -6.62 -10.93
CA ALA A 37 -9.08 -6.35 -9.64
C ALA A 37 -10.44 -7.04 -9.50
N ASP A 38 -11.28 -6.99 -10.54
CA ASP A 38 -12.59 -7.66 -10.57
C ASP A 38 -12.48 -9.17 -10.37
N LYS A 39 -11.46 -9.80 -10.94
CA LYS A 39 -11.22 -11.24 -10.75
C LYS A 39 -10.88 -11.58 -9.30
N ILE A 40 -10.13 -10.73 -8.60
CA ILE A 40 -9.80 -10.93 -7.18
C ILE A 40 -11.06 -10.81 -6.32
N ILE A 41 -11.88 -9.79 -6.57
CA ILE A 41 -13.14 -9.56 -5.85
C ILE A 41 -14.14 -10.69 -6.12
N ALA A 42 -14.31 -11.08 -7.39
CA ALA A 42 -15.21 -12.17 -7.78
C ALA A 42 -14.78 -13.53 -7.21
N ALA A 43 -13.47 -13.72 -6.96
CA ALA A 43 -12.94 -14.90 -6.28
C ALA A 43 -13.14 -14.87 -4.75
N GLY A 44 -13.67 -13.78 -4.19
CA GLY A 44 -13.86 -13.61 -2.74
C GLY A 44 -12.56 -13.42 -1.96
N LEU A 45 -11.47 -13.02 -2.63
CA LEU A 45 -10.15 -12.84 -2.02
C LEU A 45 -9.96 -11.44 -1.44
N TYR A 46 -10.88 -10.52 -1.72
CA TYR A 46 -10.88 -9.16 -1.19
C TYR A 46 -12.32 -8.69 -0.97
N PHE A 47 -12.57 -8.00 0.14
CA PHE A 47 -13.92 -7.60 0.58
C PHE A 47 -14.17 -6.08 0.52
N GLY A 48 -13.16 -5.29 0.14
CA GLY A 48 -13.30 -3.85 -0.09
C GLY A 48 -13.75 -3.53 -1.52
N THR A 49 -13.60 -2.25 -1.91
CA THR A 49 -13.92 -1.79 -3.26
C THR A 49 -12.80 -2.10 -4.26
N GLN A 50 -13.12 -2.02 -5.55
CA GLN A 50 -12.11 -2.11 -6.62
C GLN A 50 -11.04 -1.02 -6.47
N GLY A 51 -11.45 0.22 -6.18
CA GLY A 51 -10.54 1.35 -5.99
C GLY A 51 -9.60 1.16 -4.81
N GLU A 52 -10.09 0.64 -3.68
CA GLU A 52 -9.27 0.30 -2.51
C GLU A 52 -8.21 -0.76 -2.83
N LEU A 53 -8.60 -1.84 -3.53
CA LEU A 53 -7.68 -2.90 -3.92
C LEU A 53 -6.58 -2.39 -4.86
N VAL A 54 -6.99 -1.65 -5.89
CA VAL A 54 -6.10 -1.09 -6.90
C VAL A 54 -5.12 -0.11 -6.28
N SER A 55 -5.62 0.84 -5.48
CA SER A 55 -4.78 1.85 -4.81
C SER A 55 -3.81 1.24 -3.80
N MET A 56 -4.24 0.22 -3.03
CA MET A 56 -3.37 -0.51 -2.13
C MET A 56 -2.24 -1.22 -2.88
N MET A 57 -2.56 -1.95 -3.96
CA MET A 57 -1.54 -2.65 -4.74
C MET A 57 -0.57 -1.67 -5.43
N LEU A 58 -1.10 -0.58 -5.99
CA LEU A 58 -0.29 0.47 -6.62
C LEU A 58 0.75 1.04 -5.65
N PHE A 59 0.34 1.38 -4.43
CA PHE A 59 1.26 1.95 -3.46
C PHE A 59 2.27 0.92 -2.93
N ARG A 60 1.87 -0.36 -2.79
CA ARG A 60 2.83 -1.44 -2.47
C ARG A 60 3.92 -1.57 -3.53
N LEU A 61 3.57 -1.48 -4.81
CA LEU A 61 4.54 -1.48 -5.92
C LEU A 61 5.45 -0.25 -5.86
N GLU A 62 4.90 0.92 -5.59
CA GLU A 62 5.68 2.15 -5.45
C GLU A 62 6.71 2.02 -4.33
N LEU A 63 6.31 1.57 -3.13
CA LEU A 63 7.22 1.33 -2.02
C LEU A 63 8.29 0.28 -2.35
N ALA A 64 7.91 -0.83 -2.98
CA ALA A 64 8.82 -1.91 -3.35
C ALA A 64 9.84 -1.46 -4.42
N SER A 65 9.46 -0.54 -5.30
CA SER A 65 10.34 -0.02 -6.35
C SER A 65 11.49 0.83 -5.80
N GLY A 66 11.32 1.41 -4.61
CA GLY A 66 12.28 2.36 -4.03
C GLY A 66 12.47 3.64 -4.86
N VAL A 67 11.62 3.86 -5.87
CA VAL A 67 11.70 5.01 -6.77
C VAL A 67 11.32 6.28 -6.01
N ARG A 68 12.19 7.28 -6.08
CA ARG A 68 11.88 8.61 -5.55
C ARG A 68 11.10 9.44 -6.57
N PRO A 69 10.28 10.40 -6.13
CA PRO A 69 9.53 11.25 -7.04
C PRO A 69 10.42 11.96 -8.09
N PRO A 70 9.92 12.15 -9.33
CA PRO A 70 8.61 11.70 -9.82
C PRO A 70 8.60 10.20 -10.14
N SER A 71 7.64 9.50 -9.54
CA SER A 71 7.44 8.06 -9.68
C SER A 71 6.42 7.82 -10.81
N PRO A 72 6.62 6.83 -11.70
CA PRO A 72 5.62 6.49 -12.73
C PRO A 72 4.28 6.05 -12.11
N TYR A 73 4.29 5.60 -10.85
CA TYR A 73 3.09 5.26 -10.10
C TYR A 73 2.30 6.50 -9.64
N TYR A 74 2.97 7.64 -9.48
CA TYR A 74 2.28 8.90 -9.18
C TYR A 74 1.39 9.34 -10.35
N ASP A 75 1.93 9.36 -11.58
CA ASP A 75 1.15 9.74 -12.76
C ASP A 75 -0.01 8.75 -13.01
N LEU A 76 0.22 7.45 -12.77
CA LEU A 76 -0.85 6.46 -12.82
C LEU A 76 -1.92 6.71 -11.75
N SER A 77 -1.54 7.09 -10.52
CA SER A 77 -2.51 7.39 -9.46
C SER A 77 -3.45 8.54 -9.84
N VAL A 78 -2.94 9.56 -10.53
CA VAL A 78 -3.73 10.68 -11.06
C VAL A 78 -4.70 10.17 -12.13
N ARG A 79 -4.19 9.42 -13.12
CA ARG A 79 -5.03 8.85 -14.19
C ARG A 79 -6.15 7.96 -13.66
N LEU A 80 -5.88 7.11 -12.66
CA LEU A 80 -6.88 6.25 -12.05
C LEU A 80 -8.00 7.04 -11.36
N VAL A 81 -7.69 8.23 -10.83
CA VAL A 81 -8.70 9.14 -10.26
C VAL A 81 -9.48 9.86 -11.35
N GLU A 82 -8.80 10.34 -12.40
CA GLU A 82 -9.44 11.00 -13.55
C GLU A 82 -10.42 10.08 -14.30
N GLU A 83 -10.08 8.79 -14.43
CA GLU A 83 -10.94 7.77 -15.03
C GLU A 83 -11.96 7.16 -14.05
N ALA A 84 -12.04 7.69 -12.83
CA ALA A 84 -12.97 7.25 -11.78
C ALA A 84 -12.85 5.76 -11.39
N VAL A 85 -11.70 5.14 -11.63
CA VAL A 85 -11.37 3.79 -11.13
C VAL A 85 -11.09 3.82 -9.63
N CYS A 86 -10.50 4.91 -9.16
CA CYS A 86 -10.25 5.17 -7.75
C CYS A 86 -10.75 6.56 -7.39
N THR A 87 -11.19 6.75 -6.15
CA THR A 87 -11.41 8.07 -5.59
C THR A 87 -10.12 8.58 -4.93
N ALA A 88 -9.99 9.91 -4.81
CA ALA A 88 -8.90 10.49 -4.02
C ALA A 88 -8.91 10.03 -2.55
N GLY A 89 -10.10 9.71 -2.02
CA GLY A 89 -10.26 9.15 -0.68
C GLY A 89 -9.67 7.75 -0.55
N GLU A 90 -9.92 6.86 -1.52
CA GLU A 90 -9.35 5.51 -1.56
C GLU A 90 -7.84 5.56 -1.71
N MET A 91 -7.32 6.41 -2.61
CA MET A 91 -5.87 6.62 -2.76
C MET A 91 -5.22 7.06 -1.45
N LYS A 92 -5.82 8.04 -0.75
CA LYS A 92 -5.34 8.49 0.55
C LYS A 92 -5.40 7.37 1.60
N ALA A 93 -6.50 6.62 1.63
CA ALA A 93 -6.69 5.53 2.59
C ALA A 93 -5.66 4.41 2.36
N ALA A 94 -5.40 4.03 1.12
CA ALA A 94 -4.41 3.02 0.75
C ALA A 94 -2.99 3.41 1.14
N VAL A 95 -2.58 4.66 0.86
CA VAL A 95 -1.27 5.19 1.28
C VAL A 95 -1.13 5.11 2.79
N CYS A 96 -2.09 5.66 3.53
CA CYS A 96 -1.99 5.72 4.99
C CYS A 96 -2.07 4.34 5.63
N GLY A 97 -2.97 3.47 5.16
CA GLY A 97 -3.11 2.10 5.66
C GLY A 97 -1.83 1.28 5.45
N THR A 98 -1.23 1.39 4.27
CA THR A 98 0.03 0.68 3.97
C THR A 98 1.19 1.22 4.79
N LEU A 99 1.29 2.55 4.97
CA LEU A 99 2.31 3.15 5.84
C LEU A 99 2.15 2.70 7.29
N LEU A 100 0.91 2.66 7.79
CA LEU A 100 0.62 2.19 9.14
C LEU A 100 1.02 0.72 9.32
N MET A 101 0.61 -0.17 8.41
CA MET A 101 1.00 -1.58 8.45
C MET A 101 2.52 -1.75 8.41
N ARG A 102 3.18 -1.08 7.46
CA ARG A 102 4.65 -1.12 7.34
C ARG A 102 5.34 -0.66 8.62
N GLY A 103 4.86 0.44 9.19
CA GLY A 103 5.43 0.97 10.43
C GLY A 103 5.19 0.08 11.63
N GLN A 104 4.05 -0.61 11.71
CA GLN A 104 3.78 -1.61 12.75
C GLN A 104 4.65 -2.86 12.60
N GLU A 105 4.84 -3.34 11.37
CA GLU A 105 5.70 -4.49 11.08
C GLU A 105 7.17 -4.22 11.40
N GLN A 106 7.65 -3.01 11.09
CA GLN A 106 9.06 -2.63 11.27
C GLN A 106 9.33 -2.02 12.66
N GLY A 107 8.30 -1.54 13.35
CA GLY A 107 8.41 -0.72 14.56
C GLY A 107 8.87 0.71 14.29
N TRP A 108 9.13 1.10 13.04
CA TRP A 108 9.58 2.44 12.68
C TRP A 108 9.19 2.82 11.24
N LEU A 109 9.24 4.12 10.94
CA LEU A 109 9.10 4.68 9.58
C LEU A 109 10.13 5.77 9.31
N GLU A 110 10.51 5.93 8.05
CA GLU A 110 11.33 7.05 7.59
C GLU A 110 10.63 8.39 7.93
N PRO A 111 11.37 9.45 8.29
CA PRO A 111 10.79 10.70 8.81
C PRO A 111 9.64 11.26 7.96
N HIS A 112 9.85 11.35 6.65
CA HIS A 112 8.84 11.87 5.73
C HIS A 112 7.57 10.99 5.62
N LEU A 113 7.69 9.67 5.76
CA LEU A 113 6.55 8.75 5.76
C LEU A 113 5.81 8.81 7.09
N TYR A 114 6.55 8.88 8.20
CA TYR A 114 5.98 9.09 9.52
C TYR A 114 5.19 10.40 9.58
N ASP A 115 5.77 11.50 9.12
CA ASP A 115 5.14 12.82 9.15
C ASP A 115 3.87 12.87 8.28
N MET A 116 3.89 12.19 7.13
CA MET A 116 2.71 12.02 6.28
C MET A 116 1.59 11.25 7.01
N LEU A 117 1.94 10.14 7.65
CA LEU A 117 0.98 9.33 8.41
C LEU A 117 0.44 10.09 9.63
N ALA A 118 1.30 10.82 10.35
CA ALA A 118 0.93 11.61 11.53
C ALA A 118 -0.07 12.71 11.18
N SER A 119 0.15 13.38 10.03
CA SER A 119 -0.80 14.35 9.49
C SER A 119 -2.15 13.71 9.17
N ALA A 120 -2.15 12.52 8.58
CA ALA A 120 -3.38 11.78 8.27
C ALA A 120 -4.13 11.26 9.52
N ALA A 121 -3.41 10.90 10.58
CA ALA A 121 -3.97 10.44 11.84
C ALA A 121 -4.51 11.55 12.74
N HIS A 122 -4.24 12.83 12.42
CA HIS A 122 -4.72 13.94 13.23
C HIS A 122 -6.26 13.92 13.36
N GLY A 123 -6.74 13.93 14.59
CA GLY A 123 -8.19 13.85 14.89
C GLY A 123 -8.79 12.44 14.79
N ARG A 124 -7.97 11.40 14.63
CA ARG A 124 -8.38 9.98 14.59
C ARG A 124 -7.73 9.20 15.74
N PRO A 125 -8.40 9.06 16.91
CA PRO A 125 -7.79 8.50 18.12
C PRO A 125 -7.28 7.06 17.95
N ASP A 126 -8.00 6.26 17.18
CA ASP A 126 -7.64 4.89 16.82
C ASP A 126 -6.34 4.82 16.02
N TRP A 127 -6.16 5.72 15.05
CA TRP A 127 -4.93 5.81 14.27
C TRP A 127 -3.77 6.36 15.08
N GLN A 128 -4.04 7.35 15.95
CA GLN A 128 -3.02 7.89 16.86
C GLN A 128 -2.51 6.81 17.82
N LEU A 129 -3.40 5.95 18.34
CA LEU A 129 -3.02 4.80 19.15
C LEU A 129 -2.22 3.77 18.33
N ALA A 130 -2.65 3.46 17.12
CA ALA A 130 -1.91 2.54 16.25
C ALA A 130 -0.50 3.07 15.90
N MET A 131 -0.37 4.38 15.70
CA MET A 131 0.89 5.07 15.44
C MET A 131 1.81 5.16 16.65
N SER A 132 1.30 5.10 17.89
CA SER A 132 2.15 5.19 19.09
C SER A 132 3.11 4.00 19.23
N LEU A 133 2.88 2.94 18.46
CA LEU A 133 3.75 1.76 18.38
C LEU A 133 4.87 1.90 17.33
N ILE A 134 4.92 3.02 16.61
CA ILE A 134 5.81 3.25 15.48
C ILE A 134 6.77 4.37 15.85
N GLU A 135 8.06 4.11 15.75
CA GLU A 135 9.10 5.12 15.95
C GLU A 135 9.35 5.93 14.67
N ARG A 136 9.58 7.24 14.82
CA ARG A 136 10.09 8.08 13.73
C ARG A 136 11.61 7.92 13.64
N GLN A 137 12.12 7.30 12.58
CA GLN A 137 13.56 7.03 12.45
C GLN A 137 14.34 8.29 12.05
N ASP A 138 14.85 9.04 13.03
CA ASP A 138 15.71 10.18 12.75
C ASP A 138 17.03 9.76 12.08
N ARG A 139 17.43 10.50 11.04
CA ARG A 139 18.70 10.25 10.33
C ARG A 139 19.87 10.35 11.31
N GLY A 140 20.53 9.23 11.58
CA GLY A 140 21.74 9.17 12.42
C GLY A 140 21.65 8.19 13.59
N SER A 141 20.46 7.70 13.92
CA SER A 141 20.29 6.65 14.93
C SER A 141 20.50 5.28 14.28
N ALA A 142 21.66 4.66 14.51
CA ALA A 142 21.83 3.24 14.20
C ALA A 142 20.77 2.45 14.95
N HIS A 143 19.75 1.95 14.23
CA HIS A 143 18.67 1.19 14.84
C HIS A 143 19.26 -0.12 15.39
N THR A 144 19.32 -0.21 16.71
CA THR A 144 19.57 -1.48 17.39
C THR A 144 18.22 -2.16 17.50
N PRO A 145 17.97 -3.28 16.80
CA PRO A 145 16.70 -3.97 16.88
C PRO A 145 16.41 -4.29 18.35
N ARG A 146 15.20 -3.93 18.80
CA ARG A 146 14.75 -4.22 20.16
C ARG A 146 14.74 -5.75 20.31
N PRO A 147 15.46 -6.32 21.30
CA PRO A 147 15.45 -7.76 21.50
C PRO A 147 14.02 -8.20 21.78
N ALA A 148 13.59 -9.27 21.12
CA ALA A 148 12.30 -9.89 21.40
C ALA A 148 12.28 -10.29 22.89
N GLU A 149 11.44 -9.63 23.67
CA GLU A 149 11.15 -10.05 25.04
C GLU A 149 10.33 -11.35 24.92
N ASN A 150 10.98 -12.48 25.26
CA ASN A 150 10.37 -13.81 25.40
C ASN A 150 9.45 -13.88 26.62
#